data_AF-Q6P0A4-F1
#
_entry.id   AF-Q6P0A4-F1
#
_cell.length_a   1.000
_cell.length_b   1.000
_cell.length_c   1.000
_cell.angle_alpha   90.00
_cell.angle_beta   90.00
_cell.angle_gamma   90.00
#
_symmetry.space_group_name_H-M   'P 1'
#
loop_
_entity.id
_entity.type
_entity.pdbx_description
1 polymer ?
#
loop_
_entity_poly.entity_id
_entity_poly.type
_entity_poly.pdbx_seq_one_letter_code
_entity_poly.pdbx_strand_id
1 'polypeptide(L)'
;MTSEKHKIHEHLKTSAEQHQRTLSAYQQRVVALQEESRAAKAEQAAVTSEFESYKVRVHNVLKQQKNKSVSQVETEGAKQEREHLEMLIDQLKIKLQDSQNSLQISVSEYQTLQAEHDTLLERHNRMLQETVTKEAELREKLCSVQSENTMMKSEHSQTMCQLTSQNEALRTSFRDQVRHLQDEHRKTVETLQHQLSKLEAQLFQLKSEPSTRSPASSHQPSKSLRERRTTDLPLLDMHTVAREEGEGMETTDSESVSSAGTHIQSLEQLLSSPDTKLERLAETSLWHNEFTKEELAEKLSSTTKSADHLNGLLRETEATNAILMEQIKLLKSEIRRLERNQEREKSVANLEYLKNVLLRFIFLKPGSERERLLPVIDTMLQLSPEEKGKLATVAQGEEESASRSSGWASYLHSWSGLR
;
A
#
# COMPACT_ATOMS: atom_id res chain seq x y z
N MET A 1 -172.34 39.50 -44.60
CA MET A 1 -171.68 38.23 -45.01
C MET A 1 -170.33 38.40 -45.72
N THR A 2 -170.04 39.50 -46.43
CA THR A 2 -168.74 39.70 -47.12
C THR A 2 -167.61 40.20 -46.21
N SER A 3 -167.91 41.02 -45.19
CA SER A 3 -166.91 41.56 -44.25
C SER A 3 -166.27 40.51 -43.33
N GLU A 4 -167.07 39.57 -42.81
CA GLU A 4 -166.57 38.51 -41.91
C GLU A 4 -165.66 37.51 -42.61
N LYS A 5 -165.99 37.12 -43.85
CA LYS A 5 -165.13 36.26 -44.67
C LYS A 5 -163.76 36.91 -44.94
N HIS A 6 -163.73 38.23 -45.15
CA HIS A 6 -162.49 38.98 -45.35
C HIS A 6 -161.66 39.06 -44.06
N LYS A 7 -162.29 39.29 -42.90
CA LYS A 7 -161.61 39.29 -41.59
C LYS A 7 -160.99 37.92 -41.26
N ILE A 8 -161.70 36.83 -41.52
CA ILE A 8 -161.18 35.47 -41.29
C ILE A 8 -160.01 35.17 -42.25
N HIS A 9 -160.11 35.62 -43.51
CA HIS A 9 -159.03 35.43 -44.49
C HIS A 9 -157.76 36.20 -44.12
N GLU A 10 -157.88 37.46 -43.68
CA GLU A 10 -156.75 38.25 -43.16
C GLU A 10 -156.16 37.65 -41.87
N HIS A 11 -157.00 37.11 -40.97
CA HIS A 11 -156.52 36.40 -39.78
C HIS A 11 -155.74 35.12 -40.13
N LEU A 12 -156.21 34.35 -41.11
CA LEU A 12 -155.52 33.13 -41.55
C LEU A 12 -154.20 33.48 -42.26
N LYS A 13 -154.19 34.54 -43.07
CA LYS A 13 -153.00 35.03 -43.77
C LYS A 13 -151.95 35.54 -42.79
N THR A 14 -152.34 36.38 -41.82
CA THR A 14 -151.42 36.87 -40.78
C THR A 14 -150.90 35.74 -39.89
N SER A 15 -151.72 34.75 -39.55
CA SER A 15 -151.29 33.54 -38.83
C SER A 15 -150.32 32.69 -39.65
N ALA A 16 -150.58 32.47 -40.94
CA ALA A 16 -149.68 31.74 -41.83
C ALA A 16 -148.34 32.47 -42.03
N GLU A 17 -148.35 33.79 -42.21
CA GLU A 17 -147.15 34.63 -42.27
C GLU A 17 -146.37 34.62 -40.95
N GLN A 18 -147.06 34.57 -39.81
CA GLN A 18 -146.42 34.45 -38.50
C GLN A 18 -145.79 33.06 -38.32
N HIS A 19 -146.49 31.98 -38.68
CA HIS A 19 -145.92 30.63 -38.66
C HIS A 19 -144.74 30.48 -39.63
N GLN A 20 -144.81 31.08 -40.82
CA GLN A 20 -143.69 31.10 -41.77
C GLN A 20 -142.48 31.83 -41.20
N ARG A 21 -142.68 33.00 -40.55
CA ARG A 21 -141.61 33.73 -39.86
C ARG A 21 -141.00 32.90 -38.73
N THR A 22 -141.82 32.23 -37.92
CA THR A 22 -141.35 31.37 -36.83
C THR A 22 -140.60 30.14 -37.35
N LEU A 23 -141.09 29.49 -38.41
CA LEU A 23 -140.40 28.37 -39.06
C LEU A 23 -139.06 28.80 -39.66
N SER A 24 -139.01 29.95 -40.36
CA SER A 24 -137.75 30.51 -40.86
C SER A 24 -136.78 30.81 -39.72
N ALA A 25 -137.25 31.33 -38.59
CA ALA A 25 -136.41 31.57 -37.41
C ALA A 25 -135.90 30.27 -36.77
N TYR A 26 -136.72 29.22 -36.69
CA TYR A 26 -136.27 27.90 -36.23
C TYR A 26 -135.29 27.25 -37.19
N GLN A 27 -135.51 27.36 -38.51
CA GLN A 27 -134.58 26.88 -39.52
C GLN A 27 -133.22 27.60 -39.41
N GLN A 28 -133.22 28.94 -39.28
CA GLN A 28 -132.00 29.71 -39.02
C GLN A 28 -131.31 29.26 -37.73
N ARG A 29 -132.06 29.00 -36.67
CA ARG A 29 -131.50 28.52 -35.39
C ARG A 29 -130.92 27.11 -35.50
N VAL A 30 -131.55 26.21 -36.26
CA VAL A 30 -131.00 24.86 -36.52
C VAL A 30 -129.72 24.95 -37.33
N VAL A 31 -129.66 25.80 -38.35
CA VAL A 31 -128.44 26.04 -39.14
C VAL A 31 -127.33 26.61 -38.26
N ALA A 32 -127.63 27.63 -37.45
CA ALA A 32 -126.67 28.22 -36.52
C ALA A 32 -126.12 27.18 -35.51
N LEU A 33 -126.99 26.37 -34.90
CA LEU A 33 -126.57 25.31 -33.98
C LEU A 33 -125.76 24.19 -34.68
N GLN A 34 -126.07 23.88 -35.94
CA GLN A 34 -125.28 22.93 -36.73
C GLN A 34 -123.90 23.49 -37.07
N GLU A 35 -123.81 24.77 -37.41
CA GLU A 35 -122.54 25.46 -37.63
C GLU A 35 -121.71 25.52 -36.34
N GLU A 36 -122.32 25.86 -35.20
CA GLU A 36 -121.67 25.88 -33.89
C GLU A 36 -121.19 24.46 -33.49
N SER A 37 -121.99 23.42 -33.73
CA SER A 37 -121.57 22.04 -33.48
C SER A 37 -120.41 21.61 -34.38
N ARG A 38 -120.39 22.04 -35.65
CA ARG A 38 -119.27 21.80 -36.57
C ARG A 38 -118.01 22.54 -36.13
N ALA A 39 -118.14 23.81 -35.71
CA ALA A 39 -117.04 24.61 -35.20
C ALA A 39 -116.43 23.98 -33.92
N ALA A 40 -117.27 23.62 -32.95
CA ALA A 40 -116.83 22.97 -31.71
C ALA A 40 -116.11 21.63 -31.96
N LYS A 41 -116.59 20.83 -32.92
CA LYS A 41 -115.91 19.58 -33.33
C LYS A 41 -114.55 19.85 -33.99
N ALA A 42 -114.45 20.89 -34.80
CA ALA A 42 -113.19 21.30 -35.42
C ALA A 42 -112.18 21.77 -34.37
N GLU A 43 -112.61 22.57 -33.40
CA GLU A 43 -111.76 23.01 -32.27
C GLU A 43 -111.33 21.83 -31.40
N GLN A 44 -112.22 20.89 -31.09
CA GLN A 44 -111.86 19.68 -30.35
C GLN A 44 -110.80 18.86 -31.10
N ALA A 45 -110.93 18.71 -32.42
CA ALA A 45 -109.94 18.01 -33.25
C ALA A 45 -108.59 18.75 -33.28
N ALA A 46 -108.61 20.09 -33.32
CA ALA A 46 -107.40 20.90 -33.25
C ALA A 46 -106.68 20.74 -31.89
N VAL A 47 -107.40 20.91 -30.78
CA VAL A 47 -106.83 20.79 -29.42
C VAL A 47 -106.30 19.38 -29.15
N THR A 48 -107.00 18.33 -29.61
CA THR A 48 -106.52 16.96 -29.47
C THR A 48 -105.23 16.72 -30.25
N SER A 49 -105.12 17.22 -31.49
CA SER A 49 -103.89 17.16 -32.28
C SER A 49 -102.73 17.92 -31.62
N GLU A 50 -103.01 19.11 -31.06
CA GLU A 50 -102.02 19.89 -30.31
C GLU A 50 -101.56 19.16 -29.05
N PHE A 51 -102.48 18.50 -28.33
CA PHE A 51 -102.16 17.72 -27.14
C PHE A 51 -101.33 16.48 -27.47
N GLU A 52 -101.67 15.74 -28.52
CA GLU A 52 -100.86 14.62 -29.01
C GLU A 52 -99.45 15.09 -29.39
N SER A 53 -99.36 16.21 -30.12
CA SER A 53 -98.09 16.83 -30.48
C SER A 53 -97.30 17.28 -29.25
N TYR A 54 -97.96 17.79 -28.22
CA TYR A 54 -97.33 18.16 -26.95
C TYR A 54 -96.80 16.92 -26.20
N LYS A 55 -97.58 15.83 -26.11
CA LYS A 55 -97.13 14.57 -25.50
C LYS A 55 -95.88 14.04 -26.18
N VAL A 56 -95.83 14.06 -27.51
CA VAL A 56 -94.64 13.64 -28.27
C VAL A 56 -93.45 14.55 -27.96
N ARG A 57 -93.65 15.87 -27.92
CA ARG A 57 -92.57 16.81 -27.55
C ARG A 57 -92.05 16.57 -26.13
N VAL A 58 -92.92 16.43 -25.14
CA VAL A 58 -92.54 16.16 -23.75
C VAL A 58 -91.83 14.82 -23.64
N HIS A 59 -92.34 13.77 -24.28
CA HIS A 59 -91.69 12.46 -24.29
C HIS A 59 -90.30 12.55 -24.91
N ASN A 60 -90.12 13.28 -26.01
CA ASN A 60 -88.81 13.47 -26.63
C ASN A 60 -87.85 14.26 -25.72
N VAL A 61 -88.32 15.31 -25.05
CA VAL A 61 -87.52 16.09 -24.09
C VAL A 61 -87.10 15.21 -22.90
N LEU A 62 -88.01 14.42 -22.33
CA LEU A 62 -87.70 13.51 -21.22
C LEU A 62 -86.72 12.41 -21.65
N LYS A 63 -86.86 11.88 -22.87
CA LYS A 63 -85.91 10.90 -23.43
C LYS A 63 -84.53 11.53 -23.64
N GLN A 64 -84.47 12.77 -24.12
CA GLN A 64 -83.21 13.52 -24.23
C GLN A 64 -82.58 13.80 -22.85
N GLN A 65 -83.36 14.19 -21.84
CA GLN A 65 -82.84 14.39 -20.49
C GLN A 65 -82.32 13.10 -19.87
N LYS A 66 -83.02 11.98 -20.05
CA LYS A 66 -82.55 10.65 -19.60
C LYS A 66 -81.28 10.20 -20.32
N ASN A 67 -81.16 10.49 -21.62
CA ASN A 67 -79.92 10.19 -22.36
C ASN A 67 -78.77 11.14 -21.96
N LYS A 68 -79.10 12.40 -21.62
CA LYS A 68 -78.12 13.40 -21.17
C LYS A 68 -77.49 13.02 -19.83
N SER A 69 -78.26 12.48 -18.89
CA SER A 69 -77.70 11.99 -17.62
C SER A 69 -76.78 10.77 -17.80
N VAL A 70 -77.10 9.86 -18.73
CA VAL A 70 -76.21 8.74 -19.09
C VAL A 70 -74.90 9.24 -19.70
N SER A 71 -74.97 10.18 -20.66
CA SER A 71 -73.76 10.79 -21.25
C SER A 71 -72.93 11.58 -20.24
N GLN A 72 -73.55 12.16 -19.21
CA GLN A 72 -72.84 12.88 -18.15
C GLN A 72 -72.00 11.92 -17.29
N VAL A 73 -72.51 10.72 -16.99
CA VAL A 73 -71.75 9.68 -16.27
C VAL A 73 -70.57 9.17 -17.09
N GLU A 74 -70.74 8.98 -18.41
CA GLU A 74 -69.64 8.63 -19.32
C GLU A 74 -68.59 9.75 -19.40
N THR A 75 -69.02 11.01 -19.38
CA THR A 75 -68.11 12.17 -19.42
C THR A 75 -67.33 12.31 -18.11
N GLU A 76 -67.95 12.08 -16.95
CA GLU A 76 -67.26 12.07 -15.65
C GLU A 76 -66.28 10.89 -15.54
N GLY A 77 -66.62 9.70 -16.06
CA GLY A 77 -65.69 8.57 -16.15
C GLY A 77 -64.48 8.88 -17.03
N ALA A 78 -64.71 9.45 -18.21
CA ALA A 78 -63.63 9.89 -19.11
C ALA A 78 -62.76 11.00 -18.48
N LYS A 79 -63.35 11.87 -17.65
CA LYS A 79 -62.62 12.90 -16.91
C LYS A 79 -61.73 12.30 -15.83
N GLN A 80 -62.22 11.34 -15.05
CA GLN A 80 -61.43 10.63 -14.04
C GLN A 80 -60.28 9.83 -14.67
N GLU A 81 -60.53 9.18 -15.80
CA GLU A 81 -59.49 8.46 -16.55
C GLU A 81 -58.42 9.43 -17.07
N ARG A 82 -58.83 10.59 -17.60
CA ARG A 82 -57.90 11.65 -18.01
C ARG A 82 -57.05 12.15 -16.86
N GLU A 83 -57.64 12.44 -15.70
CA GLU A 83 -56.91 12.87 -14.49
C GLU A 83 -55.92 11.79 -14.02
N HIS A 84 -56.30 10.51 -14.06
CA HIS A 84 -55.41 9.40 -13.74
C HIS A 84 -54.23 9.29 -14.72
N LEU A 85 -54.49 9.39 -16.02
CA LEU A 85 -53.44 9.39 -17.04
C LEU A 85 -52.51 10.60 -16.89
N GLU A 86 -53.04 11.77 -16.53
CA GLU A 86 -52.25 12.98 -16.29
C GLU A 86 -51.32 12.81 -15.07
N MET A 87 -51.82 12.25 -13.95
CA MET A 87 -50.98 11.88 -12.81
C MET A 87 -49.90 10.86 -13.17
N LEU A 88 -50.23 9.86 -14.00
CA LEU A 88 -49.25 8.86 -14.45
C LEU A 88 -48.18 9.49 -15.34
N ILE A 89 -48.57 10.40 -16.24
CA ILE A 89 -47.64 11.16 -17.08
C ILE A 89 -46.70 11.98 -16.20
N ASP A 90 -47.21 12.67 -15.18
CA ASP A 90 -46.36 13.46 -14.29
C ASP A 90 -45.43 12.59 -13.44
N GLN A 91 -45.89 11.43 -12.98
CA GLN A 91 -45.01 10.46 -12.31
C GLN A 91 -43.90 9.94 -13.26
N LEU A 92 -44.23 9.66 -14.52
CA LEU A 92 -43.26 9.24 -15.52
C LEU A 92 -42.26 10.35 -15.85
N LYS A 93 -42.69 11.61 -15.91
CA LYS A 93 -41.79 12.77 -16.09
C LYS A 93 -40.81 12.89 -14.92
N ILE A 94 -41.28 12.74 -13.68
CA ILE A 94 -40.40 12.77 -12.50
C ILE A 94 -39.38 11.64 -12.58
N LYS A 95 -39.81 10.40 -12.85
CA LYS A 95 -38.90 9.24 -12.99
C LYS A 95 -37.89 9.43 -14.12
N LEU A 96 -38.30 10.01 -15.24
CA LEU A 96 -37.41 10.33 -16.35
C LEU A 96 -36.37 11.37 -15.95
N GLN A 97 -36.80 12.43 -15.26
CA GLN A 97 -35.90 13.48 -14.75
C GLN A 97 -34.91 12.93 -13.72
N ASP A 98 -35.36 12.09 -12.79
CA ASP A 98 -34.50 11.45 -11.79
C ASP A 98 -33.47 10.53 -12.44
N SER A 99 -33.90 9.74 -13.44
CA SER A 99 -33.00 8.87 -14.21
C SER A 99 -31.98 9.68 -15.00
N GLN A 100 -32.39 10.82 -15.58
CA GLN A 100 -31.50 11.73 -16.29
C GLN A 100 -30.48 12.38 -15.35
N ASN A 101 -30.91 12.81 -14.16
CA ASN A 101 -30.02 13.36 -13.14
C ASN A 101 -29.02 12.31 -12.65
N SER A 102 -29.48 11.07 -12.39
CA SER A 102 -28.61 9.96 -11.99
C SER A 102 -27.58 9.64 -13.07
N LEU A 103 -27.98 9.61 -14.34
CA LEU A 103 -27.07 9.41 -15.47
C LEU A 103 -26.04 10.53 -15.54
N GLN A 104 -26.45 11.79 -15.38
CA GLN A 104 -25.55 12.93 -15.37
C GLN A 104 -24.50 12.84 -14.26
N ILE A 105 -24.90 12.44 -13.05
CA ILE A 105 -23.99 12.21 -11.93
C ILE A 105 -22.98 11.11 -12.29
N SER A 106 -23.45 9.94 -12.74
CA SER A 106 -22.56 8.83 -13.11
C SER A 106 -21.60 9.19 -14.26
N VAL A 107 -22.03 10.02 -15.22
CA VAL A 107 -21.15 10.53 -16.28
C VAL A 107 -20.07 11.45 -15.71
N SER A 108 -20.41 12.33 -14.77
CA SER A 108 -19.42 13.19 -14.11
C SER A 108 -18.42 12.39 -13.27
N GLU A 109 -18.89 11.37 -12.54
CA GLU A 109 -18.04 10.47 -11.75
C GLU A 109 -17.10 9.65 -12.66
N TYR A 110 -17.60 9.18 -13.80
CA TYR A 110 -16.77 8.50 -14.79
C TYR A 110 -15.68 9.43 -15.34
N GLN A 111 -16.01 10.69 -15.63
CA GLN A 111 -15.04 11.68 -16.11
C GLN A 111 -13.96 11.97 -15.07
N THR A 112 -14.32 12.10 -13.79
CA THR A 112 -13.34 12.30 -12.72
C THR A 112 -12.45 11.08 -12.55
N LEU A 113 -13.04 9.87 -12.56
CA LEU A 113 -12.28 8.63 -12.44
C LEU A 113 -11.33 8.41 -13.64
N GLN A 114 -11.77 8.78 -14.85
CA GLN A 114 -10.92 8.74 -16.04
C GLN A 114 -9.72 9.69 -15.91
N ALA A 115 -9.93 10.92 -15.41
CA ALA A 115 -8.84 11.87 -15.19
C ALA A 115 -7.86 11.39 -14.10
N GLU A 116 -8.37 10.77 -13.03
CA GLU A 116 -7.53 10.15 -11.99
C GLU A 116 -6.72 8.96 -12.55
N HIS A 117 -7.33 8.15 -13.42
CA HIS A 117 -6.62 7.07 -14.11
C HIS A 117 -5.48 7.60 -14.98
N ASP A 118 -5.74 8.62 -15.79
CA ASP A 118 -4.74 9.20 -16.69
C ASP A 118 -3.57 9.83 -15.91
N THR A 119 -3.87 10.55 -14.82
CA THR A 119 -2.83 11.15 -13.95
C THR A 119 -2.01 10.09 -13.21
N LEU A 120 -2.64 9.01 -12.75
CA LEU A 120 -1.93 7.89 -12.12
C LEU A 120 -1.02 7.17 -13.12
N LEU A 121 -1.49 6.97 -14.34
CA LEU A 121 -0.72 6.34 -15.42
C LEU A 121 0.50 7.20 -15.79
N GLU A 122 0.34 8.52 -15.87
CA GLU A 122 1.47 9.45 -16.08
C GLU A 122 2.48 9.41 -14.92
N ARG A 123 2.00 9.38 -13.68
CA ARG A 123 2.87 9.23 -12.49
C ARG A 123 3.63 7.91 -12.51
N HIS A 124 2.97 6.80 -12.87
CA HIS A 124 3.60 5.50 -12.97
C HIS A 124 4.68 5.48 -14.04
N ASN A 125 4.38 5.99 -15.24
CA ASN A 125 5.35 6.07 -16.34
C ASN A 125 6.57 6.92 -15.97
N ARG A 126 6.37 8.06 -15.30
CA ARG A 126 7.46 8.90 -14.80
C ARG A 126 8.33 8.17 -13.77
N MET A 127 7.72 7.51 -12.79
CA MET A 127 8.47 6.71 -11.81
C MET A 127 9.28 5.61 -12.49
N LEU A 128 8.67 4.90 -13.46
CA LEU A 128 9.35 3.86 -14.22
C LEU A 128 10.56 4.43 -14.97
N GLN A 129 10.40 5.57 -15.64
CA GLN A 129 11.48 6.26 -16.34
C GLN A 129 12.60 6.65 -15.37
N GLU A 130 12.27 7.24 -14.22
CA GLU A 130 13.25 7.60 -13.19
C GLU A 130 14.00 6.39 -12.62
N THR A 131 13.32 5.26 -12.43
CA THR A 131 13.95 4.01 -11.98
C THR A 131 14.91 3.47 -13.04
N VAL A 132 14.49 3.47 -14.31
CA VAL A 132 15.35 3.03 -15.43
C VAL A 132 16.58 3.92 -15.58
N THR A 133 16.43 5.25 -15.46
CA THR A 133 17.57 6.17 -15.55
C THR A 133 18.54 5.98 -14.38
N LYS A 134 18.02 5.85 -13.15
CA LYS A 134 18.85 5.56 -11.96
C LYS A 134 19.57 4.22 -12.07
N GLU A 135 18.90 3.19 -12.58
CA GLU A 135 19.52 1.89 -12.83
C GLU A 135 20.67 2.00 -13.85
N ALA A 136 20.47 2.74 -14.94
CA ALA A 136 21.50 2.98 -15.94
C ALA A 136 22.71 3.72 -15.35
N GLU A 137 22.49 4.78 -14.56
CA GLU A 137 23.55 5.52 -13.87
C GLU A 137 24.33 4.64 -12.88
N LEU A 138 23.65 3.78 -12.12
CA LEU A 138 24.30 2.86 -11.20
C LEU A 138 25.12 1.79 -11.94
N ARG A 139 24.62 1.28 -13.06
CA ARG A 139 25.35 0.32 -13.92
C ARG A 139 26.60 0.96 -14.52
N GLU A 140 26.53 2.22 -14.95
CA GLU A 140 27.70 2.96 -15.46
C GLU A 140 28.73 3.18 -14.36
N LYS A 141 28.31 3.62 -13.16
CA LYS A 141 29.21 3.78 -12.00
C LYS A 141 29.89 2.47 -11.62
N LEU A 142 29.14 1.36 -11.62
CA LEU A 142 29.70 0.04 -11.35
C LEU A 142 30.75 -0.36 -12.39
N CYS A 143 30.48 -0.15 -13.69
CA CYS A 143 31.46 -0.42 -14.74
C CYS A 143 32.72 0.44 -14.58
N SER A 144 32.57 1.73 -14.26
CA SER A 144 33.69 2.64 -14.02
C SER A 144 34.57 2.16 -12.86
N VAL A 145 33.97 1.91 -11.70
CA VAL A 145 34.69 1.42 -10.51
C VAL A 145 35.32 0.05 -10.77
N GLN A 146 34.64 -0.85 -11.49
CA GLN A 146 35.21 -2.14 -11.86
C GLN A 146 36.44 -1.97 -12.76
N SER A 147 36.38 -1.07 -13.75
CA SER A 147 37.52 -0.78 -14.63
C SER A 147 38.70 -0.19 -13.86
N GLU A 148 38.45 0.77 -12.97
CA GLU A 148 39.48 1.37 -12.10
C GLU A 148 40.09 0.31 -11.17
N ASN A 149 39.27 -0.55 -10.56
CA ASN A 149 39.76 -1.65 -9.71
C ASN A 149 40.66 -2.62 -10.48
N THR A 150 40.29 -2.97 -11.72
CA THR A 150 41.14 -3.83 -12.57
C THR A 150 42.46 -3.15 -12.95
N MET A 151 42.43 -1.85 -13.24
CA MET A 151 43.63 -1.05 -13.52
C MET A 151 44.54 -1.02 -12.29
N MET A 152 44.02 -0.63 -11.13
CA MET A 152 44.77 -0.58 -9.86
C MET A 152 45.36 -1.94 -9.47
N LYS A 153 44.62 -3.03 -9.65
CA LYS A 153 45.13 -4.39 -9.42
C LYS A 153 46.28 -4.73 -10.37
N SER A 154 46.18 -4.33 -11.64
CA SER A 154 47.24 -4.56 -12.62
C SER A 154 48.50 -3.76 -12.31
N GLU A 155 48.37 -2.49 -11.92
CA GLU A 155 49.47 -1.62 -11.50
C GLU A 155 50.14 -2.13 -10.23
N HIS A 156 49.34 -2.54 -9.23
CA HIS A 156 49.86 -3.15 -8.01
C HIS A 156 50.61 -4.45 -8.30
N SER A 157 50.04 -5.35 -9.13
CA SER A 157 50.70 -6.59 -9.54
C SER A 157 52.02 -6.29 -10.27
N GLN A 158 52.04 -5.28 -11.15
CA GLN A 158 53.25 -4.89 -11.87
C GLN A 158 54.33 -4.36 -10.91
N THR A 159 53.95 -3.51 -9.96
CA THR A 159 54.87 -2.96 -8.94
C THR A 159 55.42 -4.07 -8.04
N MET A 160 54.58 -5.03 -7.65
CA MET A 160 54.98 -6.21 -6.87
C MET A 160 55.99 -7.08 -7.63
N CYS A 161 55.75 -7.34 -8.92
CA CYS A 161 56.70 -8.06 -9.77
C CYS A 161 58.04 -7.32 -9.88
N GLN A 162 58.02 -6.00 -10.05
CA GLN A 162 59.23 -5.18 -10.10
C GLN A 162 60.01 -5.27 -8.78
N LEU A 163 59.36 -5.04 -7.64
CA LEU A 163 60.00 -5.13 -6.31
C LEU A 163 60.54 -6.52 -6.03
N THR A 164 59.84 -7.58 -6.46
CA THR A 164 60.29 -8.96 -6.29
C THR A 164 61.53 -9.22 -7.14
N SER A 165 61.54 -8.79 -8.41
CA SER A 165 62.71 -8.94 -9.28
C SER A 165 63.94 -8.16 -8.77
N GLN A 166 63.74 -6.96 -8.21
CA GLN A 166 64.81 -6.18 -7.58
C GLN A 166 65.36 -6.87 -6.33
N ASN A 167 64.48 -7.39 -5.46
CA ASN A 167 64.88 -8.15 -4.28
C ASN A 167 65.65 -9.43 -4.66
N GLU A 168 65.22 -10.15 -5.68
CA GLU A 168 65.91 -11.32 -6.19
C GLU A 168 67.30 -10.96 -6.72
N ALA A 169 67.42 -9.91 -7.53
CA ALA A 169 68.70 -9.43 -8.06
C ALA A 169 69.68 -9.00 -6.95
N LEU A 170 69.19 -8.33 -5.90
CA LEU A 170 69.98 -7.98 -4.72
C LEU A 170 70.40 -9.22 -3.95
N ARG A 171 69.48 -10.16 -3.71
CA ARG A 171 69.77 -11.43 -3.03
C ARG A 171 70.79 -12.26 -3.81
N THR A 172 70.74 -12.31 -5.14
CA THR A 172 71.74 -13.00 -5.96
C THR A 172 73.08 -12.30 -5.88
N SER A 173 73.13 -10.97 -5.99
CA SER A 173 74.36 -10.18 -5.86
C SER A 173 75.06 -10.41 -4.52
N PHE A 174 74.34 -10.34 -3.40
CA PHE A 174 74.92 -10.62 -2.08
C PHE A 174 75.39 -12.06 -1.94
N ARG A 175 74.63 -13.03 -2.47
CA ARG A 175 75.03 -14.44 -2.48
C ARG A 175 76.32 -14.66 -3.28
N ASP A 176 76.47 -13.99 -4.42
CA ASP A 176 77.65 -14.05 -5.26
C ASP A 176 78.86 -13.40 -4.56
N GLN A 177 78.67 -12.26 -3.89
CA GLN A 177 79.72 -11.62 -3.07
C GLN A 177 80.18 -12.53 -1.93
N VAL A 178 79.26 -13.19 -1.22
CA VAL A 178 79.62 -14.13 -0.15
C VAL A 178 80.40 -15.32 -0.72
N ARG A 179 79.98 -15.90 -1.85
CA ARG A 179 80.74 -16.99 -2.49
C ARG A 179 82.13 -16.54 -2.92
N HIS A 180 82.26 -15.34 -3.51
CA HIS A 180 83.55 -14.78 -3.88
C HIS A 180 84.47 -14.61 -2.66
N LEU A 181 83.95 -14.04 -1.56
CA LEU A 181 84.72 -13.89 -0.31
C LEU A 181 85.13 -15.25 0.28
N GLN A 182 84.25 -16.26 0.22
CA GLN A 182 84.56 -17.62 0.65
C GLN A 182 85.65 -18.25 -0.21
N ASP A 183 85.62 -18.06 -1.53
CA ASP A 183 86.64 -18.57 -2.45
C ASP A 183 88.01 -17.90 -2.24
N GLU A 184 88.04 -16.58 -2.03
CA GLU A 184 89.27 -15.86 -1.70
C GLU A 184 89.82 -16.28 -0.34
N HIS A 185 88.95 -16.44 0.67
CA HIS A 185 89.36 -16.98 1.96
C HIS A 185 89.93 -18.39 1.83
N ARG A 186 89.29 -19.26 1.04
CA ARG A 186 89.79 -20.61 0.77
C ARG A 186 91.17 -20.58 0.11
N LYS A 187 91.38 -19.77 -0.92
CA LYS A 187 92.70 -19.60 -1.59
C LYS A 187 93.76 -19.07 -0.62
N THR A 188 93.43 -18.10 0.22
CA THR A 188 94.39 -17.57 1.22
C THR A 188 94.75 -18.62 2.27
N VAL A 189 93.79 -19.44 2.72
CA VAL A 189 94.05 -20.57 3.61
C VAL A 189 94.92 -21.63 2.93
N GLU A 190 94.61 -22.02 1.69
CA GLU A 190 95.40 -22.98 0.90
C GLU A 190 96.86 -22.50 0.73
N THR A 191 97.06 -21.21 0.42
CA THR A 191 98.41 -20.64 0.29
C THR A 191 99.16 -20.58 1.62
N LEU A 192 98.51 -20.18 2.72
CA LEU A 192 99.11 -20.19 4.06
C LEU A 192 99.47 -21.62 4.51
N GLN A 193 98.59 -22.60 4.26
CA GLN A 193 98.88 -24.01 4.51
C GLN A 193 100.11 -24.47 3.73
N HIS A 194 100.21 -24.14 2.45
CA HIS A 194 101.38 -24.49 1.64
C HIS A 194 102.68 -23.86 2.17
N GLN A 195 102.63 -22.61 2.63
CA GLN A 195 103.77 -21.94 3.26
C GLN A 195 104.17 -22.61 4.59
N LEU A 196 103.19 -22.96 5.44
CA LEU A 196 103.44 -23.69 6.69
C LEU A 196 104.09 -25.04 6.42
N SER A 197 103.57 -25.84 5.48
CA SER A 197 104.16 -27.13 5.13
C SER A 197 105.59 -26.98 4.60
N LYS A 198 105.90 -25.92 3.84
CA LYS A 198 107.26 -25.62 3.38
C LYS A 198 108.20 -25.27 4.55
N LEU A 199 107.75 -24.46 5.49
CA LEU A 199 108.52 -24.11 6.70
C LEU A 199 108.72 -25.33 7.62
N GLU A 200 107.69 -26.15 7.79
CA GLU A 200 107.76 -27.41 8.54
C GLU A 200 108.79 -28.37 7.91
N ALA A 201 108.81 -28.50 6.58
CA ALA A 201 109.80 -29.29 5.87
C ALA A 201 111.23 -28.75 6.07
N GLN A 202 111.42 -27.41 6.05
CA GLN A 202 112.71 -26.78 6.32
C GLN A 202 113.17 -27.00 7.77
N LEU A 203 112.28 -26.87 8.75
CA LEU A 203 112.57 -27.16 10.16
C LEU A 203 112.93 -28.63 10.37
N PHE A 204 112.22 -29.54 9.69
CA PHE A 204 112.53 -30.96 9.73
C PHE A 204 113.92 -31.24 9.15
N GLN A 205 114.29 -30.58 8.05
CA GLN A 205 115.61 -30.68 7.43
C GLN A 205 116.73 -30.18 8.36
N LEU A 206 116.54 -29.01 9.00
CA LEU A 206 117.49 -28.43 9.97
C LEU A 206 117.68 -29.32 11.23
N LYS A 207 116.65 -30.07 11.62
CA LYS A 207 116.70 -31.00 12.76
C LYS A 207 117.36 -32.34 12.42
N SER A 208 117.49 -32.68 11.13
CA SER A 208 117.98 -33.97 10.64
C SER A 208 119.48 -34.04 10.33
N GLU A 209 120.24 -32.95 10.54
CA GLU A 209 121.69 -32.87 10.34
C GLU A 209 122.47 -33.34 11.59
N PRO A 210 123.54 -34.17 11.49
CA PRO A 210 124.29 -34.66 12.66
C PRO A 210 125.56 -33.84 12.96
N SER A 211 125.71 -33.32 14.18
CA SER A 211 126.82 -33.62 15.14
C SER A 211 127.10 -32.50 16.16
N THR A 212 126.95 -32.86 17.45
CA THR A 212 127.80 -32.50 18.62
C THR A 212 128.27 -31.05 18.87
N ARG A 213 127.85 -30.44 20.00
CA ARG A 213 128.63 -30.26 21.27
C ARG A 213 128.06 -29.07 22.09
N SER A 214 127.63 -29.38 23.31
CA SER A 214 127.26 -28.48 24.43
C SER A 214 128.45 -27.61 24.91
N PRO A 215 128.32 -26.50 25.69
CA PRO A 215 127.73 -26.53 27.05
C PRO A 215 127.07 -25.27 27.65
N ALA A 216 126.31 -25.53 28.72
CA ALA A 216 126.17 -24.80 29.98
C ALA A 216 125.40 -23.46 30.10
N SER A 217 124.49 -23.48 31.09
CA SER A 217 124.39 -22.54 32.21
C SER A 217 123.24 -21.52 32.22
N SER A 218 122.26 -21.85 33.07
CA SER A 218 121.82 -21.05 34.22
C SER A 218 120.86 -19.86 34.03
N HIS A 219 120.03 -19.72 35.07
CA HIS A 219 119.21 -18.59 35.53
C HIS A 219 117.74 -18.51 35.07
N GLN A 220 116.87 -18.97 35.98
CA GLN A 220 115.57 -18.36 36.38
C GLN A 220 115.70 -16.82 36.62
N PRO A 221 114.64 -16.02 36.90
CA PRO A 221 113.17 -16.21 36.90
C PRO A 221 112.41 -15.03 36.20
N SER A 222 111.07 -15.07 36.08
CA SER A 222 110.24 -13.87 36.36
C SER A 222 108.74 -14.19 36.42
N LYS A 223 108.17 -13.88 37.58
CA LYS A 223 106.76 -13.54 37.79
C LYS A 223 106.61 -12.04 37.58
N SER A 224 105.48 -11.58 37.03
CA SER A 224 104.84 -10.28 37.34
C SER A 224 103.52 -10.21 36.55
N LEU A 225 102.34 -10.26 37.18
CA LEU A 225 101.53 -9.11 37.65
C LEU A 225 101.06 -8.24 36.47
N ARG A 226 99.82 -7.76 36.35
CA ARG A 226 98.66 -7.59 37.22
C ARG A 226 97.56 -7.07 36.28
N GLU A 227 96.29 -7.43 36.40
CA GLU A 227 95.22 -6.68 37.10
C GLU A 227 93.92 -7.36 36.66
N ARG A 228 92.80 -7.40 37.38
CA ARG A 228 92.43 -7.05 38.75
C ARG A 228 90.99 -7.59 38.88
N ARG A 229 90.80 -8.42 39.89
CA ARG A 229 89.61 -8.62 40.72
C ARG A 229 88.32 -7.82 40.37
N THR A 230 87.22 -8.59 40.37
CA THR A 230 85.93 -8.35 41.05
C THR A 230 85.14 -7.11 40.65
N THR A 231 83.87 -7.29 40.27
CA THR A 231 82.72 -7.08 41.17
C THR A 231 81.44 -7.52 40.45
N ASP A 232 80.56 -8.11 41.26
CA ASP A 232 79.19 -8.52 40.97
C ASP A 232 78.26 -7.43 40.41
N LEU A 233 77.20 -7.91 39.74
CA LEU A 233 75.93 -7.27 39.35
C LEU A 233 75.95 -6.19 38.22
N PRO A 234 74.82 -5.94 37.50
CA PRO A 234 73.53 -6.64 37.48
C PRO A 234 73.05 -7.07 36.08
N LEU A 235 72.08 -7.99 36.08
CA LEU A 235 71.10 -8.22 35.03
C LEU A 235 70.43 -6.88 34.66
N LEU A 236 70.87 -6.24 33.59
CA LEU A 236 70.21 -5.08 33.01
C LEU A 236 69.24 -5.56 31.94
N ASP A 237 67.97 -5.49 32.33
CA ASP A 237 66.82 -5.27 31.48
C ASP A 237 67.12 -4.23 30.39
N MET A 238 66.97 -4.65 29.14
CA MET A 238 66.90 -3.75 28.00
C MET A 238 65.73 -4.20 27.13
N HIS A 239 64.52 -3.97 27.64
CA HIS A 239 63.41 -3.54 26.80
C HIS A 239 63.89 -2.42 25.87
N THR A 240 64.14 -2.75 24.61
CA THR A 240 63.97 -1.90 23.42
C THR A 240 64.44 -2.68 22.21
N VAL A 241 63.49 -3.10 21.36
CA VAL A 241 63.55 -2.93 19.90
C VAL A 241 62.25 -3.50 19.30
N ALA A 242 61.54 -2.59 18.63
CA ALA A 242 60.59 -2.77 17.53
C ALA A 242 59.47 -3.81 17.69
N ARG A 243 58.31 -3.30 18.10
CA ARG A 243 56.99 -3.88 17.88
C ARG A 243 56.66 -3.82 16.37
N GLU A 244 56.32 -4.98 15.80
CA GLU A 244 55.81 -5.14 14.44
C GLU A 244 54.37 -4.58 14.35
N GLU A 245 54.06 -3.84 13.28
CA GLU A 245 52.69 -3.49 12.92
C GLU A 245 51.96 -4.76 12.46
N GLY A 246 51.31 -5.41 13.42
CA GLY A 246 50.27 -6.40 13.17
C GLY A 246 48.92 -5.71 13.09
N GLU A 247 48.36 -5.74 11.89
CA GLU A 247 47.00 -5.37 11.53
C GLU A 247 45.97 -6.15 12.37
N GLY A 248 44.89 -5.47 12.77
CA GLY A 248 43.77 -6.12 13.47
C GLY A 248 42.99 -5.15 14.35
N MET A 249 42.19 -4.29 13.73
CA MET A 249 41.19 -3.45 14.41
C MET A 249 39.81 -3.98 14.04
N GLU A 250 39.21 -4.77 14.92
CA GLU A 250 37.75 -4.84 15.10
C GLU A 250 37.39 -5.97 16.09
N THR A 251 37.07 -5.60 17.33
CA THR A 251 35.84 -6.04 18.02
C THR A 251 35.70 -5.31 19.34
N THR A 252 34.51 -4.78 19.54
CA THR A 252 33.93 -4.29 20.79
C THR A 252 33.90 -5.39 21.85
N ASP A 253 34.25 -5.05 23.10
CA ASP A 253 33.35 -5.14 24.26
C ASP A 253 34.16 -5.14 25.56
N SER A 254 33.79 -4.19 26.40
CA SER A 254 34.38 -3.89 27.69
C SER A 254 33.96 -4.94 28.72
N GLU A 255 34.86 -5.85 29.09
CA GLU A 255 34.76 -6.56 30.36
C GLU A 255 36.03 -6.37 31.20
N SER A 256 35.77 -5.75 32.36
CA SER A 256 36.71 -5.35 33.39
C SER A 256 37.26 -6.54 34.15
N VAL A 257 38.58 -6.73 34.13
CA VAL A 257 39.30 -7.39 35.23
C VAL A 257 40.64 -6.69 35.44
N SER A 258 40.65 -5.67 36.31
CA SER A 258 41.89 -5.08 36.82
C SER A 258 42.40 -5.91 38.00
N SER A 259 43.67 -6.28 37.96
CA SER A 259 44.43 -6.65 39.16
C SER A 259 45.69 -5.80 39.27
N ALA A 260 45.83 -5.23 40.48
CA ALA A 260 47.02 -4.72 41.16
C ALA A 260 47.77 -3.52 40.56
N GLY A 261 47.71 -2.36 41.25
CA GLY A 261 48.76 -1.36 41.05
C GLY A 261 48.67 0.04 41.67
N THR A 262 47.57 0.51 42.25
CA THR A 262 47.55 1.83 42.94
C THR A 262 46.51 1.88 44.05
N HIS A 263 46.95 2.14 45.27
CA HIS A 263 46.09 2.34 46.44
C HIS A 263 45.33 3.67 46.31
N ILE A 264 44.03 3.60 46.02
CA ILE A 264 43.12 4.76 46.04
C ILE A 264 42.38 4.71 47.39
N GLN A 265 42.42 5.81 48.15
CA GLN A 265 41.72 5.95 49.42
C GLN A 265 40.19 5.89 49.22
N SER A 266 39.49 5.29 50.18
CA SER A 266 38.03 5.09 50.16
C SER A 266 37.27 6.42 50.26
N LEU A 267 36.17 6.53 49.50
CA LEU A 267 35.26 7.69 49.44
C LEU A 267 34.78 8.12 50.85
N GLU A 268 34.57 7.19 51.77
CA GLU A 268 34.16 7.52 53.15
C GLU A 268 35.25 8.28 53.92
N GLN A 269 36.54 7.98 53.68
CA GLN A 269 37.66 8.64 54.38
C GLN A 269 37.89 10.08 53.89
N LEU A 270 37.49 10.40 52.66
CA LEU A 270 37.52 11.77 52.11
C LEU A 270 36.37 12.62 52.65
N LEU A 271 35.21 12.01 52.91
CA LEU A 271 34.01 12.70 53.38
C LEU A 271 34.00 12.96 54.90
N SER A 272 34.82 12.25 55.67
CA SER A 272 34.87 12.33 57.13
C SER A 272 35.94 13.27 57.70
N SER A 273 36.73 13.97 56.88
CA SER A 273 37.70 14.98 57.37
C SER A 273 37.00 16.30 57.67
N PRO A 274 36.97 16.77 58.94
CA PRO A 274 36.61 18.14 59.24
C PRO A 274 37.82 19.05 58.97
N ASP A 275 37.56 20.29 58.57
CA ASP A 275 38.51 21.41 58.43
C ASP A 275 39.25 21.68 57.10
N THR A 276 38.73 21.26 55.94
CA THR A 276 39.15 21.86 54.65
C THR A 276 38.00 22.39 53.78
N LYS A 277 36.82 22.61 54.37
CA LYS A 277 35.61 23.03 53.62
C LYS A 277 35.56 24.52 53.27
N LEU A 278 36.31 25.40 53.93
CA LEU A 278 36.19 26.86 53.68
C LEU A 278 37.14 27.37 52.58
N GLU A 279 38.37 26.88 52.51
CA GLU A 279 39.34 27.32 51.48
C GLU A 279 39.08 26.67 50.11
N ARG A 280 38.66 25.40 50.08
CA ARG A 280 38.40 24.71 48.80
C ARG A 280 37.13 25.17 48.08
N LEU A 281 36.18 25.76 48.82
CA LEU A 281 35.01 26.42 48.22
C LEU A 281 35.36 27.78 47.60
N ALA A 282 36.40 28.48 48.09
CA ALA A 282 36.87 29.71 47.47
C ALA A 282 37.64 29.45 46.16
N GLU A 283 38.41 28.36 46.09
CA GLU A 283 39.12 27.97 44.85
C GLU A 283 38.21 27.35 43.79
N THR A 284 37.10 26.71 44.19
CA THR A 284 36.10 26.18 43.24
C THR A 284 35.31 27.29 42.54
N SER A 285 35.17 28.46 43.18
CA SER A 285 34.52 29.63 42.58
C SER A 285 35.35 30.28 41.47
N LEU A 286 36.68 30.10 41.46
CA LEU A 286 37.57 30.68 40.44
C LEU A 286 37.50 29.96 39.08
N TRP A 287 37.01 28.71 39.04
CA TRP A 287 36.77 27.98 37.79
C TRP A 287 35.33 28.10 37.27
N HIS A 288 34.45 28.73 38.04
CA HIS A 288 33.16 29.16 37.54
C HIS A 288 33.32 30.56 36.97
N ASN A 289 33.56 30.66 35.65
CA ASN A 289 33.11 31.83 34.92
C ASN A 289 31.64 32.02 35.32
N GLU A 290 31.34 33.05 36.11
CA GLU A 290 29.98 33.50 36.36
C GLU A 290 29.43 33.95 35.01
N PHE A 291 28.92 32.98 34.24
CA PHE A 291 28.20 33.26 33.01
C PHE A 291 27.12 34.25 33.38
N THR A 292 27.08 35.39 32.68
CA THR A 292 26.01 36.35 32.87
C THR A 292 24.68 35.64 32.61
N LYS A 293 23.60 36.08 33.27
CA LYS A 293 22.28 35.46 33.13
C LYS A 293 21.86 35.34 31.66
N GLU A 294 22.26 36.32 30.86
CA GLU A 294 22.10 36.37 29.40
C GLU A 294 22.90 35.28 28.67
N GLU A 295 24.17 35.04 29.01
CA GLU A 295 24.99 33.97 28.40
C GLU A 295 24.46 32.57 28.75
N LEU A 296 23.98 32.37 29.99
CA LEU A 296 23.31 31.13 30.38
C LEU A 296 22.01 30.93 29.61
N ALA A 297 21.22 31.98 29.43
CA ALA A 297 19.99 31.92 28.64
C ALA A 297 20.28 31.62 27.17
N GLU A 298 21.34 32.21 26.60
CA GLU A 298 21.75 31.95 25.22
C GLU A 298 22.23 30.50 25.05
N LYS A 299 23.08 29.99 25.94
CA LYS A 299 23.52 28.58 25.93
C LYS A 299 22.38 27.60 26.17
N LEU A 300 21.44 27.93 27.05
CA LEU A 300 20.25 27.11 27.25
C LEU A 300 19.40 27.09 25.98
N SER A 301 19.22 28.25 25.32
CA SER A 301 18.46 28.36 24.08
C SER A 301 19.12 27.59 22.93
N SER A 302 20.45 27.61 22.81
CA SER A 302 21.18 26.90 21.77
C SER A 302 21.17 25.39 22.02
N THR A 303 21.33 24.97 23.27
CA THR A 303 21.21 23.55 23.67
C THR A 303 19.80 23.04 23.44
N THR A 304 18.77 23.84 23.77
CA THR A 304 17.37 23.48 23.52
C THR A 304 17.10 23.32 22.03
N LYS A 305 17.54 24.28 21.19
CA LYS A 305 17.43 24.17 19.73
C LYS A 305 18.15 22.94 19.16
N SER A 306 19.33 22.62 19.69
CA SER A 306 20.08 21.41 19.29
C SER A 306 19.34 20.13 19.68
N ALA A 307 18.79 20.08 20.90
CA ALA A 307 17.98 18.96 21.37
C ALA A 307 16.70 18.79 20.54
N ASP A 308 16.02 19.88 20.17
CA ASP A 308 14.85 19.86 19.31
C ASP A 308 15.19 19.34 17.90
N HIS A 309 16.33 19.75 17.34
CA HIS A 309 16.80 19.26 16.05
C HIS A 309 17.13 17.75 16.09
N LEU A 310 17.86 17.29 17.11
CA LEU A 310 18.16 15.87 17.31
C LEU A 310 16.88 15.04 17.50
N ASN A 311 15.90 15.55 18.25
CA ASN A 311 14.59 14.91 18.37
C ASN A 311 13.84 14.85 17.03
N GLY A 312 13.95 15.88 16.20
CA GLY A 312 13.42 15.88 14.83
C GLY A 312 14.06 14.77 13.98
N LEU A 313 15.39 14.72 13.96
CA LEU A 313 16.14 13.68 13.24
C LEU A 313 15.83 12.27 13.76
N LEU A 314 15.64 12.11 15.07
CA LEU A 314 15.26 10.84 15.67
C LEU A 314 13.88 10.40 15.17
N ARG A 315 12.89 11.29 15.17
CA ARG A 315 11.55 10.99 14.65
C ARG A 315 11.55 10.64 13.17
N GLU A 316 12.34 11.36 12.37
CA GLU A 316 12.53 11.05 10.94
C GLU A 316 13.19 9.67 10.75
N THR A 317 14.18 9.34 11.58
CA THR A 317 14.85 8.04 11.57
C THR A 317 13.92 6.91 12.01
N GLU A 318 13.09 7.13 13.04
CA GLU A 318 12.09 6.18 13.50
C GLU A 318 11.01 5.94 12.43
N ALA A 319 10.53 7.00 11.77
CA ALA A 319 9.55 6.90 10.70
C ALA A 319 10.11 6.14 9.48
N THR A 320 11.35 6.45 9.07
CA THR A 320 12.00 5.73 7.97
C THR A 320 12.26 4.26 8.32
N ASN A 321 12.65 3.96 9.56
CA ASN A 321 12.82 2.60 10.04
C ASN A 321 11.48 1.82 10.03
N ALA A 322 10.38 2.43 10.48
CA ALA A 322 9.05 1.82 10.41
C ALA A 322 8.65 1.45 8.97
N ILE A 323 8.92 2.34 8.01
CA ILE A 323 8.68 2.07 6.59
C ILE A 323 9.54 0.91 6.09
N LEU A 324 10.83 0.90 6.42
CA LEU A 324 11.74 -0.18 6.02
C LEU A 324 11.31 -1.53 6.61
N MET A 325 10.84 -1.56 7.86
CA MET A 325 10.31 -2.78 8.48
C MET A 325 9.09 -3.33 7.74
N GLU A 326 8.14 -2.48 7.37
CA GLU A 326 6.97 -2.89 6.57
C GLU A 326 7.36 -3.36 5.17
N GLN A 327 8.31 -2.68 4.51
CA GLN A 327 8.86 -3.13 3.23
C GLN A 327 9.53 -4.50 3.34
N ILE A 328 10.33 -4.75 4.39
CA ILE A 328 10.93 -6.05 4.66
C ILE A 328 9.85 -7.12 4.83
N LYS A 329 8.78 -6.82 5.55
CA LYS A 329 7.65 -7.74 5.76
C LYS A 329 6.93 -8.07 4.45
N LEU A 330 6.66 -7.06 3.61
CA LEU A 330 6.06 -7.23 2.29
C LEU A 330 6.98 -8.01 1.33
N LEU A 331 8.27 -7.71 1.30
CA LEU A 331 9.22 -8.44 0.47
C LEU A 331 9.34 -9.90 0.92
N LYS A 332 9.38 -10.17 2.23
CA LYS A 332 9.38 -11.54 2.76
C LYS A 332 8.11 -12.30 2.41
N SER A 333 6.93 -11.66 2.48
CA SER A 333 5.68 -12.31 2.08
C SER A 333 5.62 -12.57 0.58
N GLU A 334 6.15 -11.65 -0.23
CA GLU A 334 6.22 -11.77 -1.69
C GLU A 334 7.19 -12.87 -2.12
N ILE A 335 8.38 -12.96 -1.52
CA ILE A 335 9.32 -14.07 -1.75
C ILE A 335 8.64 -15.41 -1.44
N ARG A 336 8.01 -15.55 -0.27
CA ARG A 336 7.27 -16.76 0.10
C ARG A 336 6.12 -17.06 -0.87
N ARG A 337 5.48 -16.03 -1.43
CA ARG A 337 4.42 -16.19 -2.45
C ARG A 337 5.00 -16.70 -3.77
N LEU A 338 6.12 -16.14 -4.21
CA LEU A 338 6.82 -16.53 -5.44
C LEU A 338 7.37 -17.96 -5.33
N GLU A 339 7.98 -18.33 -4.21
CA GLU A 339 8.46 -19.69 -3.94
C GLU A 339 7.32 -20.72 -4.03
N ARG A 340 6.18 -20.45 -3.40
CA ARG A 340 4.98 -21.31 -3.50
C ARG A 340 4.44 -21.38 -4.93
N ASN A 341 4.53 -20.30 -5.70
CA ASN A 341 4.10 -20.29 -7.10
C ASN A 341 5.02 -21.16 -7.97
N GLN A 342 6.34 -21.02 -7.78
CA GLN A 342 7.32 -21.86 -8.47
C GLN A 342 7.13 -23.35 -8.14
N GLU A 343 6.83 -23.67 -6.88
CA GLU A 343 6.57 -25.05 -6.47
C GLU A 343 5.24 -25.58 -7.06
N ARG A 344 4.22 -24.72 -7.22
CA ARG A 344 3.01 -25.05 -7.99
C ARG A 344 3.30 -25.31 -9.47
N GLU A 345 4.21 -24.56 -10.10
CA GLU A 345 4.59 -24.79 -11.50
C GLU A 345 5.17 -26.21 -11.70
N LYS A 346 5.95 -26.70 -10.74
CA LYS A 346 6.47 -28.09 -10.76
C LYS A 346 5.35 -29.13 -10.67
N SER A 347 4.23 -28.82 -10.03
CA SER A 347 3.08 -29.71 -9.86
C SER A 347 2.00 -29.57 -10.97
N VAL A 348 2.20 -28.70 -11.98
CA VAL A 348 1.24 -28.46 -13.08
C VAL A 348 0.88 -29.72 -13.87
N ALA A 349 1.79 -30.69 -13.99
CA ALA A 349 1.49 -31.98 -14.61
C ALA A 349 0.41 -32.79 -13.86
N ASN A 350 0.14 -32.47 -12.59
CA ASN A 350 -0.80 -33.18 -11.72
C ASN A 350 -2.18 -32.51 -11.62
N LEU A 351 -2.52 -31.57 -12.53
CA LEU A 351 -3.80 -30.85 -12.48
C LEU A 351 -5.03 -31.76 -12.55
N GLU A 352 -4.97 -32.85 -13.32
CA GLU A 352 -6.07 -33.82 -13.40
C GLU A 352 -6.26 -34.58 -12.08
N TYR A 353 -5.16 -34.96 -11.43
CA TYR A 353 -5.19 -35.56 -10.10
C TYR A 353 -5.75 -34.57 -9.06
N LEU A 354 -5.29 -33.32 -9.08
CA LEU A 354 -5.78 -32.27 -8.20
C LEU A 354 -7.28 -32.02 -8.39
N LYS A 355 -7.76 -32.00 -9.65
CA LYS A 355 -9.21 -31.91 -9.95
C LYS A 355 -9.98 -33.03 -9.27
N ASN A 356 -9.51 -34.28 -9.37
CA ASN A 356 -10.17 -35.43 -8.75
C ASN A 356 -10.16 -35.36 -7.22
N VAL A 357 -9.06 -34.90 -6.63
CA VAL A 357 -8.93 -34.70 -5.17
C VAL A 357 -9.84 -33.59 -4.68
N LEU A 358 -9.91 -32.46 -5.38
CA LEU A 358 -10.78 -31.33 -5.03
C LEU A 358 -12.26 -31.70 -5.17
N LEU A 359 -12.64 -32.42 -6.23
CA LEU A 359 -14.01 -32.91 -6.38
C LEU A 359 -14.40 -33.83 -5.22
N ARG A 360 -13.52 -34.77 -4.83
CA ARG A 360 -13.73 -35.60 -3.64
C ARG A 360 -13.85 -34.73 -2.38
N PHE A 361 -12.98 -33.75 -2.19
CA PHE A 361 -13.00 -32.85 -1.03
C PHE A 361 -14.31 -32.06 -0.90
N ILE A 362 -14.90 -31.62 -2.02
CA ILE A 362 -16.16 -30.86 -2.03
C ILE A 362 -17.36 -31.76 -1.72
N PHE A 363 -17.38 -32.99 -2.23
CA PHE A 363 -18.52 -33.91 -2.05
C PHE A 363 -18.46 -34.75 -0.77
N LEU A 364 -17.31 -34.83 -0.10
CA LEU A 364 -17.18 -35.50 1.19
C LEU A 364 -17.80 -34.67 2.31
N LYS A 365 -18.50 -35.34 3.23
CA LYS A 365 -19.01 -34.71 4.46
C LYS A 365 -17.83 -34.23 5.33
N PRO A 366 -18.00 -33.15 6.11
CA PRO A 366 -17.02 -32.75 7.11
C PRO A 366 -16.68 -33.93 8.05
N GLY A 367 -15.40 -34.12 8.34
CA GLY A 367 -14.90 -35.26 9.10
C GLY A 367 -13.51 -35.73 8.65
N SER A 368 -13.04 -36.81 9.26
CA SER A 368 -11.67 -37.32 9.12
C SER A 368 -11.26 -37.70 7.69
N GLU A 369 -12.21 -38.08 6.84
CA GLU A 369 -11.96 -38.37 5.43
C GLU A 369 -11.64 -37.11 4.63
N ARG A 370 -12.29 -35.98 4.97
CA ARG A 370 -12.06 -34.68 4.35
C ARG A 370 -10.74 -34.07 4.82
N GLU A 371 -10.40 -34.23 6.10
CA GLU A 371 -9.10 -33.85 6.65
C GLU A 371 -7.94 -34.61 6.01
N ARG A 372 -8.11 -35.90 5.71
CA ARG A 372 -7.09 -36.73 5.06
C ARG A 372 -6.68 -36.22 3.68
N LEU A 373 -7.54 -35.47 3.01
CA LEU A 373 -7.23 -34.86 1.71
C LEU A 373 -6.45 -33.53 1.84
N LEU A 374 -6.44 -32.90 3.02
CA LEU A 374 -5.76 -31.61 3.23
C LEU A 374 -4.26 -31.65 2.93
N PRO A 375 -3.47 -32.66 3.36
CA PRO A 375 -2.04 -32.69 3.06
C PRO A 375 -1.76 -32.78 1.55
N VAL A 376 -2.63 -33.47 0.81
CA VAL A 376 -2.51 -33.61 -0.65
C VAL A 376 -2.84 -32.30 -1.34
N ILE A 377 -3.92 -31.63 -0.91
CA ILE A 377 -4.30 -30.31 -1.44
C ILE A 377 -3.23 -29.27 -1.10
N ASP A 378 -2.71 -29.28 0.13
CA ASP A 378 -1.62 -28.41 0.61
C ASP A 378 -0.35 -28.57 -0.22
N THR A 379 0.05 -29.82 -0.49
CA THR A 379 1.25 -30.10 -1.31
C THR A 379 1.07 -29.67 -2.76
N MET A 380 -0.12 -29.88 -3.34
CA MET A 380 -0.37 -29.59 -4.76
C MET A 380 -0.62 -28.09 -5.02
N LEU A 381 -1.29 -27.39 -4.09
CA LEU A 381 -1.62 -25.97 -4.22
C LEU A 381 -0.66 -25.05 -3.47
N GLN A 382 0.25 -25.58 -2.65
CA GLN A 382 1.21 -24.81 -1.85
C GLN A 382 0.49 -23.71 -1.07
N LEU A 383 -0.44 -24.14 -0.23
CA LEU A 383 -1.29 -23.24 0.54
C LEU A 383 -0.45 -22.44 1.53
N SER A 384 -0.82 -21.18 1.73
CA SER A 384 -0.30 -20.42 2.86
C SER A 384 -0.80 -21.02 4.18
N PRO A 385 -0.10 -20.75 5.31
CA PRO A 385 -0.56 -21.20 6.62
C PRO A 385 -1.99 -20.76 6.96
N GLU A 386 -2.39 -19.56 6.52
CA GLU A 386 -3.74 -19.03 6.69
C GLU A 386 -4.78 -19.80 5.87
N GLU A 387 -4.49 -20.08 4.59
CA GLU A 387 -5.38 -20.86 3.70
C GLU A 387 -5.53 -22.30 4.19
N LYS A 388 -4.43 -22.91 4.65
CA LYS A 388 -4.44 -24.24 5.27
C LYS A 388 -5.30 -24.27 6.53
N GLY A 389 -5.20 -23.23 7.37
CA GLY A 389 -6.04 -23.08 8.56
C GLY A 389 -7.53 -23.01 8.22
N LYS A 390 -7.91 -22.18 7.24
CA LYS A 390 -9.30 -22.08 6.76
C LYS A 390 -9.83 -23.40 6.18
N LEU A 391 -8.98 -24.12 5.45
CA LEU A 391 -9.40 -25.40 4.86
C LEU A 391 -9.55 -26.49 5.94
N ALA A 392 -8.74 -26.42 7.00
CA ALA A 392 -8.84 -27.31 8.16
C ALA A 392 -10.14 -27.11 8.95
N THR A 393 -10.54 -25.86 9.22
CA THR A 393 -11.82 -25.58 9.91
C THR A 393 -13.02 -26.08 9.09
N VAL A 394 -13.00 -25.86 7.78
CA VAL A 394 -14.02 -26.39 6.85
C VAL A 394 -14.02 -27.92 6.80
N ALA A 395 -12.86 -28.56 6.90
CA ALA A 395 -12.75 -30.02 6.91
C ALA A 395 -13.29 -30.64 8.20
N GLN A 396 -13.13 -29.96 9.34
CA GLN A 396 -13.64 -30.37 10.66
C GLN A 396 -15.14 -30.15 10.81
N GLY A 397 -15.74 -29.30 9.97
CA GLY A 397 -17.16 -28.99 10.06
C GLY A 397 -17.49 -28.05 11.21
N GLU A 398 -16.50 -27.29 11.69
CA GLU A 398 -16.73 -26.10 12.51
C GLU A 398 -17.32 -25.00 11.62
N GLU A 399 -18.55 -25.21 11.15
CA GLU A 399 -19.39 -24.14 10.63
C GLU A 399 -19.95 -23.38 11.83
N GLU A 400 -19.59 -22.10 11.94
CA GLU A 400 -20.32 -21.10 12.70
C GLU A 400 -21.82 -21.27 12.43
N SER A 401 -22.52 -21.79 13.42
CA SER A 401 -23.97 -21.90 13.47
C SER A 401 -24.61 -20.52 13.68
N ALA A 402 -24.17 -19.49 12.94
CA ALA A 402 -24.67 -18.13 13.02
C ALA A 402 -24.21 -17.26 11.82
N SER A 403 -24.56 -17.61 10.57
CA SER A 403 -24.83 -16.63 9.48
C SER A 403 -24.88 -17.30 8.11
N ARG A 404 -26.02 -17.91 7.76
CA ARG A 404 -26.29 -18.40 6.39
C ARG A 404 -26.51 -17.27 5.37
N SER A 405 -25.76 -16.16 5.41
CA SER A 405 -25.90 -15.08 4.41
C SER A 405 -24.68 -14.15 4.23
N SER A 406 -23.48 -14.47 4.74
CA SER A 406 -22.34 -13.53 4.66
C SER A 406 -21.30 -13.79 3.56
N GLY A 407 -21.42 -14.89 2.82
CA GLY A 407 -20.54 -15.15 1.67
C GLY A 407 -20.99 -14.32 0.46
N TRP A 408 -20.09 -13.54 -0.13
CA TRP A 408 -20.26 -12.61 -1.27
C TRP A 408 -20.61 -11.16 -0.94
N ALA A 409 -21.51 -10.87 0.01
CA ALA A 409 -21.89 -9.47 0.31
C ALA A 409 -20.75 -8.63 0.92
N SER A 410 -19.85 -9.25 1.69
CA SER A 410 -18.69 -8.57 2.28
C SER A 410 -17.66 -8.08 1.26
N TYR A 411 -17.54 -8.73 0.10
CA TYR A 411 -16.61 -8.33 -0.96
C TYR A 411 -17.17 -7.24 -1.89
N LEU A 412 -18.48 -6.98 -1.83
CA LEU A 412 -19.12 -5.91 -2.61
C LEU A 412 -18.92 -4.53 -1.96
N HIS A 413 -18.77 -4.46 -0.63
CA HIS A 413 -18.55 -3.21 0.08
C HIS A 413 -17.18 -2.56 -0.18
N SER A 414 -16.18 -3.33 -0.61
CA SER A 414 -14.88 -2.79 -1.01
C SER A 414 -14.82 -2.28 -2.45
N TRP A 415 -15.89 -2.50 -3.24
CA TRP A 415 -16.02 -2.00 -4.61
C TRP A 415 -16.90 -0.74 -4.67
N SER A 416 -17.80 -0.54 -3.71
CA SER A 416 -18.54 0.71 -3.55
C SER A 416 -17.74 1.70 -2.70
N GLY A 417 -16.79 2.40 -3.32
CA GLY A 417 -16.18 3.61 -2.77
C GLY A 417 -17.19 4.76 -2.70
N LEU A 418 -18.21 4.63 -1.86
CA LEU A 418 -19.20 5.67 -1.61
C LEU A 418 -19.46 5.82 -0.09
N ARG A 419 -18.50 6.48 0.58
CA ARG A 419 -18.80 7.58 1.50
C ARG A 419 -17.57 8.40 1.84
#